data_AF-A0A7W9KEC7-F1
#
_entry.id   AF-A0A7W9KEC7-F1
#
_cell.length_a   1.000
_cell.length_b   1.000
_cell.length_c   1.000
_cell.angle_alpha   90.00
_cell.angle_beta   90.00
_cell.angle_gamma   90.00
#
_symmetry.space_group_name_H-M   'P 1'
#
loop_
_entity.id
_entity.type
_entity.pdbx_description
1 polymer ?
#
loop_
_entity_poly.entity_id
_entity_poly.type
_entity_poly.pdbx_seq_one_letter_code
_entity_poly.pdbx_strand_id
1 'polypeptide(L)' 'MAELTDTEAAAVRRERFGALPARVPADHTVETVPPERFEFTGVDPDTEWMIRYSA' A
#
# COMPACT_ATOMS: atom_id res chain seq x y z
N MET A 1 13.95 -3.76 32.06
CA MET A 1 14.02 -3.55 30.60
C MET A 1 14.59 -2.16 30.41
N ALA A 2 15.82 -2.01 29.93
CA ALA A 2 16.36 -0.68 29.66
C ALA A 2 15.59 -0.09 28.47
N GLU A 3 14.97 1.08 28.64
CA GLU A 3 14.36 1.80 27.53
C GLU A 3 15.48 2.30 26.62
N LEU A 4 15.52 1.79 25.39
CA LEU A 4 16.44 2.31 24.38
C LEU A 4 16.01 3.73 24.02
N THR A 5 16.97 4.62 23.93
CA THR A 5 16.73 5.94 23.35
C THR A 5 16.40 5.81 21.86
N ASP A 6 15.64 6.77 21.30
CA ASP A 6 15.25 6.75 19.88
C ASP A 6 16.45 6.64 18.93
N THR A 7 17.60 7.19 19.34
CA THR A 7 18.85 7.15 18.58
C THR A 7 19.45 5.74 18.56
N GLU A 8 19.46 5.05 19.69
CA GLU A 8 19.92 3.66 19.79
C GLU A 8 18.98 2.73 19.01
N ALA A 9 17.67 2.94 19.12
CA ALA A 9 16.68 2.18 18.36
C ALA A 9 16.81 2.41 16.84
N ALA A 10 17.21 3.61 16.42
CA ALA A 10 17.50 3.91 15.02
C ALA A 10 18.79 3.23 14.53
N ALA A 11 19.82 3.16 15.38
CA ALA A 11 21.07 2.46 15.07
C ALA A 11 20.84 0.96 14.87
N VAL A 12 20.10 0.31 15.78
CA VAL A 12 19.74 -1.11 15.68
C VAL A 12 18.92 -1.41 14.43
N ARG A 13 17.97 -0.53 14.09
CA ARG A 13 17.19 -0.67 12.83
C ARG A 13 18.08 -0.56 11.60
N ARG A 14 19.05 0.36 11.60
CA ARG A 14 20.00 0.52 10.49
C ARG A 14 20.92 -0.69 10.33
N GLU A 15 21.38 -1.27 11.43
CA GLU A 15 22.19 -2.50 11.41
C GLU A 15 21.38 -3.68 10.86
N ARG A 16 20.13 -3.83 11.31
CA ARG A 16 19.27 -4.96 10.94
C ARG A 16 18.71 -4.87 9.53
N PHE A 17 18.33 -3.68 9.08
CA PHE A 17 17.57 -3.47 7.84
C PHE A 17 18.30 -2.60 6.80
N GLY A 18 19.49 -2.08 7.13
CA GLY A 18 20.22 -1.15 6.27
C GLY A 18 19.61 0.26 6.26
N ALA A 19 19.88 1.01 5.20
CA ALA A 19 19.30 2.33 5.00
C ALA A 19 17.94 2.23 4.30
N LEU A 20 17.00 3.10 4.68
CA LEU A 20 15.76 3.28 3.92
C LEU A 20 16.12 3.72 2.48
N PRO A 21 15.46 3.17 1.45
CA PRO A 21 15.67 3.62 0.08
C PRO A 21 15.30 5.09 -0.05
N ALA A 22 15.87 5.75 -1.07
CA ALA A 22 15.55 7.13 -1.38
C ALA A 22 14.03 7.27 -1.58
N ARG A 23 13.44 8.34 -1.03
CA ARG A 23 12.02 8.62 -1.19
C ARG A 23 11.71 8.77 -2.68
N VAL A 24 10.73 8.01 -3.16
CA VAL A 24 10.23 8.17 -4.53
C VAL A 24 9.58 9.55 -4.63
N PRO A 25 9.96 10.38 -5.62
CA PRO A 25 9.29 11.66 -5.89
C PRO A 25 7.78 11.45 -6.08
N ALA A 26 6.94 12.36 -5.58
CA ALA A 26 5.49 12.16 -5.60
C ALA A 26 4.93 12.03 -7.03
N ASP A 27 5.53 12.75 -7.97
CA ASP A 27 5.29 12.70 -9.42
C ASP A 27 5.65 11.35 -10.06
N HIS A 28 6.48 10.52 -9.43
CA HIS A 28 6.85 9.18 -9.90
C HIS A 28 5.93 8.07 -9.35
N THR A 29 4.92 8.41 -8.53
CA THR A 29 4.04 7.41 -7.89
C THR A 29 2.74 7.13 -8.66
N VAL A 30 2.47 7.87 -9.72
CA VAL A 30 1.22 7.73 -10.49
C VAL A 30 1.45 6.83 -11.69
N GLU A 31 0.96 5.59 -11.59
CA GLU A 31 0.75 4.76 -12.78
C GLU A 31 -0.35 5.40 -13.62
N THR A 32 -0.01 5.85 -14.83
CA THR A 32 -1.00 6.43 -15.75
C THR A 32 -1.79 5.28 -16.37
N VAL A 33 -2.96 4.97 -15.78
CA VAL A 33 -3.87 3.97 -16.33
C VAL A 33 -4.61 4.59 -17.53
N PRO A 34 -4.49 4.03 -18.75
CA PRO A 34 -5.24 4.52 -19.89
C PRO A 34 -6.76 4.32 -19.66
N PRO A 35 -7.61 5.30 -20.02
CA PRO A 35 -9.05 5.27 -19.72
C PRO A 35 -9.84 4.20 -20.50
N GLU A 36 -9.23 3.49 -21.45
CA GLU A 36 -9.93 2.75 -22.51
C GLU A 36 -10.41 1.34 -22.13
N ARG A 37 -10.49 0.95 -20.85
CA ARG A 37 -10.88 -0.43 -20.47
C ARG A 37 -11.80 -0.58 -19.26
N PHE A 38 -12.69 0.38 -19.03
CA PHE A 38 -13.82 0.14 -18.13
C PHE A 38 -15.15 0.42 -18.83
N GLU A 39 -15.44 -0.38 -19.86
CA GLU A 39 -16.83 -0.68 -20.16
C GLU A 39 -17.32 -1.65 -19.07
N PHE A 40 -18.06 -1.13 -18.09
CA PHE A 40 -18.67 -1.95 -17.05
C PHE A 40 -19.84 -2.73 -17.66
N THR A 41 -19.53 -3.79 -18.41
CA THR A 41 -20.53 -4.69 -18.98
C THR A 41 -21.02 -5.64 -17.89
N GLY A 42 -21.93 -5.15 -17.06
CA GLY A 42 -22.78 -6.01 -16.23
C GLY A 42 -22.32 -6.18 -14.79
N VAL A 43 -23.28 -5.85 -13.92
CA VAL A 43 -23.40 -6.17 -12.49
C VAL A 43 -22.22 -5.73 -11.62
N ASP A 44 -22.49 -4.70 -10.83
CA ASP A 44 -21.64 -4.27 -9.72
C ASP A 44 -21.22 -5.49 -8.87
N PRO A 45 -19.91 -5.76 -8.69
CA PRO A 45 -19.44 -6.88 -7.88
C PRO A 45 -20.02 -6.82 -6.46
N ASP A 46 -20.29 -5.65 -5.91
CA ASP A 46 -20.93 -5.53 -4.59
C ASP A 46 -22.36 -6.09 -4.62
N THR A 47 -23.07 -5.95 -5.74
CA THR A 47 -24.40 -6.57 -5.94
C THR A 47 -24.31 -8.09 -5.99
N GLU A 48 -23.29 -8.66 -6.66
CA GLU A 48 -23.11 -10.12 -6.72
C GLU A 48 -22.78 -10.71 -5.34
N TRP A 49 -21.92 -10.03 -4.57
CA TRP A 49 -21.57 -10.43 -3.22
C TRP A 49 -22.75 -10.29 -2.25
N MET A 50 -23.53 -9.22 -2.34
CA MET A 50 -24.75 -9.07 -1.56
C MET A 50 -25.74 -10.20 -1.85
N ILE A 51 -26.02 -10.51 -3.13
CA ILE A 51 -26.93 -11.61 -3.50
C ILE A 51 -26.44 -12.96 -2.97
N ARG A 52 -25.13 -13.22 -3.01
CA ARG A 52 -24.55 -14.52 -2.62
C ARG A 52 -24.61 -14.78 -1.10
N TYR A 53 -24.50 -13.72 -0.29
CA TYR A 53 -24.31 -13.86 1.16
C TYR A 53 -25.45 -13.26 2.00
N SER A 54 -26.50 -12.70 1.40
CA SER A 54 -27.65 -12.14 2.13
C SER A 54 -28.78 -13.14 2.44
N ALA A 55 -28.56 -14.44 2.27
CA ALA A 55 -29.55 -15.50 2.53
C ALA A 55 -29.28 -16.21 3.86
#